data_AF-A0A078S5D3-F1
#
_entry.id   AF-A0A078S5D3-F1
#
_cell.length_a   1.000
_cell.length_b   1.000
_cell.length_c   1.000
_cell.angle_alpha   90.00
_cell.angle_beta   90.00
_cell.angle_gamma   90.00
#
_symmetry.space_group_name_H-M   'P 1'
#
loop_
_entity.id
_entity.type
_entity.pdbx_description
1 polymer ?
#
loop_
_entity_poly.entity_id
_entity_poly.type
_entity_poly.pdbx_seq_one_letter_code
_entity_poly.pdbx_strand_id
1 'polypeptide(L)'
;MKKIILAAFMAACGLQMSAQQNLFVAQDLESAIVNKDNTVTFNFKAPDAKRVQIAGDFAEKAEGQHIGGMVGAGLIEMTKNSEGIWTYTTKPLDSELYSYEFMVDGVPTIDPNNVYVYRDFATTSNVFIVGNGKADLYKVNKVPHGTLAHRWYHSDGMKMDRRINIYTPAGYEQSGDRKYPVLYLLHGMGGDEDEWTTFGRAAQILDNLIAQGKAEPMIVVMPNGHAAMEAAPGESSL
;
A
#
# COMPACT_ATOMS: atom_id res chain seq x y z
N MET A 1 45.03 33.72 6.06
CA MET A 1 43.68 34.29 6.22
C MET A 1 42.63 33.65 5.31
N LYS A 2 42.85 33.50 3.99
CA LYS A 2 41.85 32.89 3.07
C LYS A 2 41.48 31.42 3.35
N LYS A 3 42.39 30.60 3.89
CA LYS A 3 42.12 29.18 4.20
C LYS A 3 41.33 28.96 5.50
N ILE A 4 41.31 29.94 6.41
CA ILE A 4 40.59 29.84 7.70
C ILE A 4 39.11 30.22 7.52
N ILE A 5 38.81 31.12 6.57
CA ILE A 5 37.44 31.54 6.25
C ILE A 5 36.64 30.43 5.56
N LEU A 6 37.28 29.58 4.74
CA LEU A 6 36.61 28.47 4.07
C LEU A 6 36.24 27.31 5.02
N ALA A 7 37.05 27.08 6.06
CA ALA A 7 36.76 26.08 7.09
C ALA A 7 35.62 26.52 8.02
N ALA A 8 35.51 27.82 8.32
CA ALA A 8 34.40 28.37 9.09
C ALA A 8 33.05 28.30 8.33
N PHE A 9 33.06 28.39 6.99
CA PHE A 9 31.86 28.28 6.18
C PHE A 9 31.31 26.84 6.10
N MET A 10 32.19 25.82 6.07
CA MET A 10 31.75 24.41 6.13
C MET A 10 31.28 23.99 7.52
N ALA A 11 31.83 24.58 8.60
CA ALA A 11 31.34 24.34 9.95
C ALA A 11 29.98 25.01 10.23
N ALA A 12 29.66 26.11 9.55
CA ALA A 12 28.38 26.81 9.69
C ALA A 12 27.21 26.12 8.93
N CYS A 13 27.49 25.32 7.91
CA CYS A 13 26.46 24.52 7.21
C CYS A 13 26.17 23.16 7.87
N GLY A 14 26.91 22.77 8.91
CA GLY A 14 26.71 21.50 9.63
C GLY A 14 25.62 21.55 10.71
N LEU A 15 25.00 22.71 10.93
CA LEU A 15 23.94 22.87 11.94
C LEU A 15 22.57 22.70 11.29
N GLN A 16 22.06 21.48 11.43
CA GLN A 16 20.65 21.11 11.38
C GLN A 16 19.93 21.29 10.05
N MET A 17 20.31 20.48 9.06
CA MET A 17 19.29 19.89 8.20
C MET A 17 18.51 18.85 9.02
N SER A 18 17.55 19.32 9.81
CA SER A 18 16.53 18.46 10.36
C SER A 18 15.57 18.11 9.22
N ALA A 19 15.90 17.08 8.44
CA ALA A 19 14.91 16.35 7.65
C ALA A 19 14.04 15.54 8.64
N GLN A 20 13.30 16.24 9.50
CA GLN A 20 12.59 15.62 10.60
C GLN A 20 11.34 14.93 10.03
N GLN A 21 11.31 13.61 10.13
CA GLN A 21 10.11 12.82 9.89
C GLN A 21 9.07 13.12 10.98
N ASN A 22 7.80 12.82 10.73
CA ASN A 22 6.70 13.08 11.65
C ASN A 22 6.67 12.06 12.82
N LEU A 23 7.77 11.99 13.59
CA LEU A 23 8.08 10.93 14.55
C LEU A 23 7.25 10.98 15.85
N PHE A 24 6.59 12.10 16.14
CA PHE A 24 5.98 12.37 17.45
C PHE A 24 4.47 12.67 17.38
N VAL A 25 3.84 12.41 16.23
CA VAL A 25 2.41 12.73 15.99
C VAL A 25 1.54 11.46 15.93
N ALA A 26 2.13 10.28 15.77
CA ALA A 26 1.39 9.02 15.79
C ALA A 26 0.77 8.80 17.18
N GLN A 27 -0.49 8.37 17.22
CA GLN A 27 -1.11 7.94 18.47
C GLN A 27 -0.47 6.62 18.89
N ASP A 28 -0.20 6.45 20.18
CA ASP A 28 0.20 5.16 20.75
C ASP A 28 -1.03 4.26 20.89
N LEU A 29 -1.60 3.88 19.74
CA LEU A 29 -2.80 3.06 19.60
C LEU A 29 -2.65 2.18 18.37
N GLU A 30 -2.60 0.86 18.56
CA GLU A 30 -2.49 -0.06 17.43
C GLU A 30 -3.86 -0.34 16.78
N SER A 31 -3.87 -0.35 15.46
CA SER A 31 -4.99 -0.75 14.60
C SER A 31 -4.46 -0.97 13.17
N ALA A 32 -4.94 -1.88 12.34
CA ALA A 32 -5.74 -3.06 12.65
C ALA A 32 -4.83 -4.20 13.16
N ILE A 33 -5.17 -4.80 14.30
CA ILE A 33 -4.36 -5.84 14.96
C ILE A 33 -4.84 -7.21 14.52
N VAL A 34 -4.02 -7.95 13.77
CA VAL A 34 -4.29 -9.35 13.42
C VAL A 34 -3.86 -10.26 14.58
N ASN A 35 -4.84 -10.83 15.28
CA ASN A 35 -4.62 -11.69 16.44
C ASN A 35 -4.18 -13.10 16.04
N LYS A 36 -3.69 -13.88 17.01
CA LYS A 36 -3.19 -15.26 16.78
C LYS A 36 -4.26 -16.23 16.30
N ASP A 37 -5.52 -15.96 16.58
CA ASP A 37 -6.68 -16.75 16.17
C ASP A 37 -7.34 -16.23 14.88
N ASN A 38 -6.64 -15.38 14.12
CA ASN A 38 -7.11 -14.70 12.91
C ASN A 38 -8.32 -13.77 13.11
N THR A 39 -8.71 -13.45 14.35
CA THR A 39 -9.58 -12.29 14.57
C THR A 39 -8.79 -11.01 14.34
N VAL A 40 -9.47 -9.93 13.97
CA VAL A 40 -8.85 -8.62 13.76
C VAL A 40 -9.50 -7.59 14.65
N THR A 41 -8.69 -6.91 15.47
CA THR A 41 -9.15 -5.85 16.36
C THR A 41 -8.81 -4.49 15.76
N PHE A 42 -9.84 -3.66 15.60
CA PHE A 42 -9.74 -2.29 15.11
C PHE A 42 -9.94 -1.33 16.27
N ASN A 43 -9.10 -0.30 16.35
CA ASN A 43 -9.21 0.73 17.37
C ASN A 43 -9.17 2.12 16.75
N PHE A 44 -10.05 3.01 17.22
CA PHE A 44 -10.11 4.39 16.76
C PHE A 44 -10.36 5.35 17.93
N LYS A 45 -9.45 6.30 18.17
CA LYS A 45 -9.60 7.27 19.27
C LYS A 45 -10.40 8.49 18.82
N ALA A 46 -11.63 8.60 19.30
CA ALA A 46 -12.51 9.73 19.02
C ALA A 46 -13.42 10.01 20.24
N PRO A 47 -12.91 10.73 21.26
CA PRO A 47 -13.63 10.94 22.52
C PRO A 47 -14.89 11.80 22.36
N ASP A 48 -14.97 12.63 21.33
CA ASP A 48 -16.14 13.48 21.07
C ASP A 48 -17.09 12.91 19.99
N ALA A 49 -16.67 11.86 19.28
CA ALA A 49 -17.54 11.21 18.30
C ALA A 49 -18.78 10.62 19.00
N LYS A 50 -19.91 10.69 18.30
CA LYS A 50 -21.19 10.13 18.77
C LYS A 50 -21.38 8.70 18.29
N ARG A 51 -20.84 8.39 17.11
CA ARG A 51 -20.91 7.06 16.50
C ARG A 51 -19.66 6.80 15.67
N VAL A 52 -19.05 5.64 15.88
CA VAL A 52 -18.00 5.12 14.99
C VAL A 52 -18.42 3.74 14.54
N GLN A 53 -18.34 3.54 13.23
CA GLN A 53 -18.60 2.27 12.59
C GLN A 53 -17.40 1.89 11.73
N ILE A 54 -17.33 0.63 11.32
CA ILE A 54 -16.31 0.13 10.40
C ILE A 54 -16.98 -0.59 9.22
N ALA A 55 -16.45 -0.38 8.03
CA ALA A 55 -16.74 -1.16 6.84
C ALA A 55 -15.46 -1.82 6.32
N GLY A 56 -15.60 -2.98 5.70
CA GLY A 56 -14.48 -3.75 5.20
C GLY A 56 -14.94 -4.93 4.35
N ASP A 57 -14.02 -5.57 3.64
CA ASP A 57 -14.33 -6.79 2.85
C ASP A 57 -14.81 -7.97 3.71
N PHE A 58 -14.60 -7.88 5.03
CA PHE A 58 -15.07 -8.82 6.03
C PHE A 58 -16.50 -8.56 6.53
N ALA A 59 -17.09 -7.41 6.19
CA ALA A 59 -18.45 -7.06 6.58
C ALA A 59 -19.50 -7.77 5.71
N GLU A 60 -20.74 -7.82 6.19
CA GLU A 60 -21.85 -8.29 5.36
C GLU A 60 -22.04 -7.38 4.16
N LYS A 61 -22.51 -7.94 3.03
CA LYS A 61 -22.78 -7.15 1.82
C LYS A 61 -24.01 -6.27 2.03
N ALA A 62 -23.90 -5.00 1.63
CA ALA A 62 -24.97 -4.02 1.65
C ALA A 62 -25.09 -3.36 0.27
N GLU A 63 -26.04 -3.82 -0.55
CA GLU A 63 -26.22 -3.32 -1.91
C GLU A 63 -26.50 -1.80 -1.94
N GLY A 64 -25.86 -1.10 -2.87
CA GLY A 64 -26.01 0.34 -3.05
C GLY A 64 -25.31 1.19 -1.98
N GLN A 65 -24.59 0.59 -1.04
CA GLN A 65 -23.81 1.31 -0.06
C GLN A 65 -22.44 1.71 -0.61
N HIS A 66 -22.07 2.98 -0.44
CA HIS A 66 -20.78 3.54 -0.82
C HIS A 66 -20.17 4.23 0.40
N ILE A 67 -18.99 3.79 0.82
CA ILE A 67 -18.27 4.31 1.98
C ILE A 67 -16.84 4.59 1.52
N GLY A 68 -16.54 5.86 1.26
CA GLY A 68 -15.27 6.25 0.64
C GLY A 68 -14.99 5.43 -0.62
N GLY A 69 -13.95 4.61 -0.59
CA GLY A 69 -13.58 3.71 -1.70
C GLY A 69 -14.34 2.38 -1.73
N MET A 70 -15.05 2.03 -0.66
CA MET A 70 -15.72 0.73 -0.53
C MET A 70 -17.11 0.75 -1.15
N VAL A 71 -17.38 -0.22 -2.02
CA VAL A 71 -18.69 -0.43 -2.65
C VAL A 71 -19.31 -1.73 -2.16
N GLY A 72 -20.51 -1.65 -1.63
CA GLY A 72 -21.28 -2.82 -1.23
C GLY A 72 -20.93 -3.40 0.15
N ALA A 73 -20.10 -2.71 0.95
CA ALA A 73 -19.76 -3.13 2.31
C ALA A 73 -20.75 -2.57 3.33
N GLY A 74 -21.27 -3.44 4.20
CA GLY A 74 -22.09 -3.06 5.33
C GLY A 74 -21.29 -2.36 6.43
N LEU A 75 -21.98 -1.60 7.27
CA LEU A 75 -21.40 -0.94 8.44
C LEU A 75 -21.60 -1.76 9.70
N ILE A 76 -20.53 -1.89 10.48
CA ILE A 76 -20.53 -2.56 11.78
C ILE A 76 -20.31 -1.53 12.88
N GLU A 77 -21.17 -1.50 13.89
CA GLU A 77 -21.01 -0.60 15.04
C GLU A 77 -19.76 -0.95 15.87
N MET A 78 -19.00 0.06 16.26
CA MET A 78 -17.93 -0.07 17.24
C MET A 78 -18.41 0.33 18.63
N THR A 79 -17.75 -0.17 19.67
CA THR A 79 -18.08 0.15 21.08
C THR A 79 -17.05 1.11 21.66
N LYS A 80 -17.51 2.21 22.26
CA LYS A 80 -16.65 3.21 22.93
C LYS A 80 -16.36 2.83 24.38
N ASN A 81 -15.11 2.89 24.79
CA ASN A 81 -14.71 2.77 26.20
C ASN A 81 -14.63 4.14 26.91
N SER A 82 -14.29 4.14 28.21
CA SER A 82 -14.18 5.35 29.04
C SER A 82 -13.06 6.31 28.61
N GLU A 83 -12.10 5.86 27.81
CA GLU A 83 -10.97 6.66 27.30
C GLU A 83 -11.28 7.27 25.93
N GLY A 84 -12.48 7.04 25.39
CA GLY A 84 -12.89 7.52 24.09
C GLY A 84 -12.33 6.71 22.92
N ILE A 85 -11.85 5.49 23.18
CA ILE A 85 -11.41 4.54 22.14
C ILE A 85 -12.60 3.70 21.73
N TRP A 86 -12.86 3.67 20.43
CA TRP A 86 -13.85 2.83 19.79
C TRP A 86 -13.17 1.54 19.32
N THR A 87 -13.73 0.40 19.69
CA THR A 87 -13.17 -0.93 19.39
C THR A 87 -14.20 -1.84 18.74
N TYR A 88 -13.73 -2.63 17.77
CA TYR A 88 -14.45 -3.78 17.23
C TYR A 88 -13.46 -4.92 16.97
N THR A 89 -13.87 -6.15 17.25
CA THR A 89 -13.10 -7.37 16.92
C THR A 89 -13.94 -8.28 16.05
N THR A 90 -13.40 -8.70 14.91
CA THR A 90 -14.08 -9.60 13.98
C THR A 90 -14.20 -11.02 14.57
N LYS A 91 -15.04 -11.85 13.96
CA LYS A 91 -14.83 -13.31 13.96
C LYS A 91 -13.49 -13.66 13.26
N PRO A 92 -12.94 -14.88 13.44
CA PRO A 92 -11.77 -15.30 12.67
C PRO A 92 -12.00 -15.12 11.18
N LEU A 93 -11.03 -14.50 10.51
CA LEU A 93 -11.05 -14.26 9.07
C LEU A 93 -10.21 -15.30 8.32
N ASP A 94 -10.58 -15.53 7.06
CA ASP A 94 -9.80 -16.37 6.16
C ASP A 94 -8.46 -15.70 5.81
N SER A 95 -7.52 -16.50 5.31
CA SER A 95 -6.24 -15.95 4.86
C SER A 95 -6.41 -15.13 3.58
N GLU A 96 -6.33 -13.80 3.69
CA GLU A 96 -6.48 -12.87 2.58
C GLU A 96 -5.90 -11.48 2.92
N LEU A 97 -5.76 -10.61 1.92
CA LEU A 97 -5.62 -9.16 2.05
C LEU A 97 -7.02 -8.53 2.12
N TYR A 98 -7.26 -7.74 3.17
CA TYR A 98 -8.53 -7.05 3.40
C TYR A 98 -8.34 -5.55 3.32
N SER A 99 -9.32 -4.86 2.74
CA SER A 99 -9.47 -3.40 2.84
C SER A 99 -10.54 -3.01 3.85
N TYR A 100 -10.41 -1.82 4.43
CA TYR A 100 -11.40 -1.26 5.36
C TYR A 100 -11.35 0.27 5.41
N GLU A 101 -12.43 0.84 5.95
CA GLU A 101 -12.57 2.26 6.24
C GLU A 101 -13.45 2.46 7.49
N PHE A 102 -13.14 3.47 8.31
CA PHE A 102 -14.03 3.86 9.40
C PHE A 102 -15.11 4.81 8.89
N MET A 103 -16.22 4.89 9.63
CA MET A 103 -17.27 5.87 9.44
C MET A 103 -17.46 6.60 10.77
N VAL A 104 -16.91 7.81 10.88
CA VAL A 104 -16.93 8.61 12.11
C VAL A 104 -17.98 9.69 11.95
N ASP A 105 -19.07 9.61 12.73
CA ASP A 105 -20.21 10.53 12.65
C ASP A 105 -20.74 10.75 11.21
N GLY A 106 -20.70 9.70 10.38
CA GLY A 106 -21.18 9.71 9.00
C GLY A 106 -20.14 10.13 7.95
N VAL A 107 -18.87 10.33 8.35
CA VAL A 107 -17.77 10.68 7.44
C VAL A 107 -16.83 9.47 7.26
N PRO A 108 -16.64 8.98 6.02
CA PRO A 108 -15.61 7.99 5.72
C PRO A 108 -14.22 8.51 6.16
N THR A 109 -13.50 7.72 6.92
CA THR A 109 -12.28 8.13 7.61
C THR A 109 -11.27 6.98 7.57
N ILE A 110 -10.08 7.26 7.03
CA ILE A 110 -8.96 6.32 7.11
C ILE A 110 -8.50 6.14 8.56
N ASP A 111 -7.98 4.96 8.87
CA ASP A 111 -7.31 4.65 10.12
C ASP A 111 -5.99 5.43 10.22
N PRO A 112 -5.87 6.42 11.12
CA PRO A 112 -4.64 7.18 11.28
C PRO A 112 -3.51 6.35 11.92
N ASN A 113 -3.82 5.18 12.47
CA ASN A 113 -2.89 4.31 13.16
C ASN A 113 -2.40 3.14 12.31
N ASN A 114 -3.00 2.95 11.12
CA ASN A 114 -2.55 1.96 10.15
C ASN A 114 -1.92 2.65 8.93
N VAL A 115 -0.59 2.65 8.86
CA VAL A 115 0.15 3.26 7.74
C VAL A 115 0.00 2.50 6.41
N TYR A 116 -0.57 1.28 6.44
CA TYR A 116 -0.83 0.52 5.22
C TYR A 116 -2.11 1.04 4.56
N VAL A 117 -1.92 2.00 3.66
CA VAL A 117 -2.96 2.61 2.84
C VAL A 117 -2.73 2.25 1.38
N TYR A 118 -3.81 1.98 0.66
CA TYR A 118 -3.81 1.80 -0.79
C TYR A 118 -4.70 2.85 -1.45
N ARG A 119 -4.27 3.32 -2.63
CA ARG A 119 -5.06 4.19 -3.50
C ARG A 119 -5.70 3.36 -4.60
N ASP A 120 -7.03 3.27 -4.59
CA ASP A 120 -7.79 2.78 -5.73
C ASP A 120 -8.37 3.96 -6.52
N PHE A 121 -7.81 4.23 -7.69
CA PHE A 121 -8.14 5.37 -8.52
C PHE A 121 -8.16 6.70 -7.74
N ALA A 122 -9.35 7.22 -7.42
CA ALA A 122 -9.58 8.49 -6.73
C ALA A 122 -9.85 8.33 -5.21
N THR A 123 -9.77 7.10 -4.70
CA THR A 123 -10.11 6.77 -3.31
C THR A 123 -8.94 6.13 -2.60
N THR A 124 -8.95 6.17 -1.27
CA THR A 124 -7.91 5.56 -0.43
C THR A 124 -8.53 4.76 0.69
N SER A 125 -8.02 3.55 0.92
CA SER A 125 -8.49 2.65 1.98
C SER A 125 -7.31 2.10 2.75
N ASN A 126 -7.50 1.80 4.04
CA ASN A 126 -6.51 1.05 4.80
C ASN A 126 -6.61 -0.44 4.45
N VAL A 127 -5.50 -1.15 4.58
CA VAL A 127 -5.43 -2.58 4.33
C VAL A 127 -4.74 -3.33 5.47
N PHE A 128 -5.03 -4.63 5.60
CA PHE A 128 -4.31 -5.56 6.46
C PHE A 128 -4.27 -6.96 5.85
N ILE A 129 -3.36 -7.80 6.32
CA ILE A 129 -3.18 -9.17 5.78
C ILE A 129 -3.38 -10.19 6.89
N VAL A 130 -4.32 -11.11 6.69
CA VAL A 130 -4.54 -12.28 7.56
C VAL A 130 -3.78 -13.47 7.00
N GLY A 131 -2.85 -14.01 7.79
CA GLY A 131 -1.94 -15.07 7.38
C GLY A 131 -2.51 -16.49 7.43
N ASN A 132 -1.57 -17.45 7.51
CA ASN A 132 -1.84 -18.88 7.70
C ASN A 132 -2.54 -19.51 6.50
N GLY A 133 -2.08 -19.17 5.29
CA GLY A 133 -2.71 -19.58 4.04
C GLY A 133 -2.13 -18.86 2.83
N LYS A 134 -2.95 -18.66 1.79
CA LYS A 134 -2.51 -18.05 0.52
C LYS A 134 -1.90 -16.65 0.70
N ALA A 135 -2.35 -15.90 1.70
CA ALA A 135 -1.88 -14.55 1.92
C ALA A 135 -0.46 -14.48 2.49
N ASP A 136 0.12 -15.61 2.91
CA ASP A 136 1.54 -15.67 3.25
C ASP A 136 2.43 -15.38 2.03
N LEU A 137 1.92 -15.52 0.80
CA LEU A 137 2.59 -15.08 -0.42
C LEU A 137 2.59 -13.55 -0.60
N TYR A 138 1.68 -12.82 0.06
CA TYR A 138 1.52 -11.36 -0.11
C TYR A 138 2.40 -10.57 0.85
N LYS A 139 2.87 -11.27 1.91
CA LYS A 139 3.72 -10.73 2.96
C LYS A 139 5.16 -10.58 2.51
N VAL A 140 5.85 -9.63 3.13
CA VAL A 140 7.31 -9.54 3.04
C VAL A 140 7.90 -10.62 3.94
N ASN A 141 8.46 -11.66 3.33
CA ASN A 141 9.13 -12.75 4.04
C ASN A 141 10.65 -12.62 3.90
N LYS A 142 11.40 -13.37 4.71
CA LYS A 142 12.86 -13.42 4.64
C LYS A 142 13.33 -14.28 3.46
N VAL A 143 13.19 -13.74 2.25
CA VAL A 143 13.59 -14.35 0.97
C VAL A 143 14.43 -13.36 0.16
N PRO A 144 15.19 -13.79 -0.87
CA PRO A 144 15.79 -12.86 -1.82
C PRO A 144 14.71 -12.02 -2.51
N HIS A 145 14.90 -10.70 -2.55
CA HIS A 145 13.94 -9.76 -3.13
C HIS A 145 14.40 -9.28 -4.51
N GLY A 146 13.45 -9.20 -5.43
CA GLY A 146 13.64 -8.57 -6.74
C GLY A 146 13.70 -7.05 -6.68
N THR A 147 14.00 -6.43 -7.81
CA THR A 147 13.99 -4.96 -7.95
C THR A 147 12.67 -4.54 -8.58
N LEU A 148 11.97 -3.57 -7.97
CA LEU A 148 10.88 -2.85 -8.62
C LEU A 148 11.40 -1.51 -9.14
N ALA A 149 11.28 -1.30 -10.45
CA ALA A 149 11.75 -0.12 -11.15
C ALA A 149 10.60 0.63 -11.81
N HIS A 150 10.41 1.89 -11.41
CA HIS A 150 9.59 2.85 -12.14
C HIS A 150 10.46 3.46 -13.26
N ARG A 151 9.97 3.44 -14.50
CA ARG A 151 10.70 3.93 -15.67
C ARG A 151 9.80 4.80 -16.55
N TRP A 152 10.39 5.85 -17.10
CA TRP A 152 9.75 6.68 -18.12
C TRP A 152 10.23 6.25 -19.51
N TYR A 153 9.32 6.23 -20.48
CA TYR A 153 9.62 5.93 -21.88
C TYR A 153 8.77 6.81 -22.81
N HIS A 154 9.34 7.19 -23.95
CA HIS A 154 8.58 7.90 -24.98
C HIS A 154 7.70 6.90 -25.76
N SER A 155 6.42 7.23 -25.93
CA SER A 155 5.50 6.47 -26.78
C SER A 155 5.22 7.24 -28.07
N ASP A 156 5.81 6.82 -29.19
CA ASP A 156 5.56 7.43 -30.51
C ASP A 156 4.07 7.37 -30.89
N GLY A 157 3.39 6.27 -30.55
CA GLY A 157 1.98 6.06 -30.87
C GLY A 157 1.04 6.99 -30.08
N MET A 158 1.40 7.32 -28.84
CA MET A 158 0.61 8.20 -27.96
C MET A 158 1.14 9.63 -27.93
N LYS A 159 2.31 9.88 -28.53
CA LYS A 159 2.99 11.18 -28.60
C LYS A 159 3.22 11.82 -27.23
N MET A 160 3.54 11.00 -26.25
CA MET A 160 3.83 11.42 -24.87
C MET A 160 4.83 10.49 -24.19
N ASP A 161 5.46 11.01 -23.14
CA ASP A 161 6.24 10.20 -22.23
C ASP A 161 5.30 9.51 -21.25
N ARG A 162 5.56 8.22 -20.99
CA ARG A 162 4.73 7.39 -20.12
C ARG A 162 5.56 6.69 -19.06
N ARG A 163 4.97 6.46 -17.89
CA ARG A 163 5.57 5.68 -16.81
C ARG A 163 5.17 4.21 -16.92
N ILE A 164 6.09 3.32 -16.54
CA ILE A 164 5.91 1.88 -16.51
C ILE A 164 6.61 1.29 -15.29
N ASN A 165 6.00 0.27 -14.70
CA ASN A 165 6.57 -0.47 -13.59
C ASN A 165 7.17 -1.79 -14.07
N ILE A 166 8.39 -2.08 -13.66
CA ILE A 166 9.13 -3.27 -14.09
C ILE A 166 9.69 -3.97 -12.84
N TYR A 167 9.25 -5.19 -12.59
CA TYR A 167 9.87 -6.10 -11.63
C TYR A 167 10.95 -6.92 -12.33
N THR A 168 12.14 -6.99 -11.74
CA THR A 168 13.18 -7.96 -12.09
C THR A 168 13.43 -8.91 -10.92
N PRO A 169 13.65 -10.21 -11.19
CA PRO A 169 13.75 -11.20 -10.12
C PRO A 169 15.07 -11.03 -9.34
N ALA A 170 15.09 -11.51 -8.09
CA ALA A 170 16.30 -11.47 -7.27
C ALA A 170 17.53 -12.05 -8.01
N GLY A 171 18.65 -11.34 -7.96
CA GLY A 171 19.89 -11.71 -8.65
C GLY A 171 19.99 -11.27 -10.12
N TYR A 172 19.00 -10.54 -10.64
CA TYR A 172 19.00 -10.03 -12.01
C TYR A 172 20.24 -9.20 -12.33
N GLU A 173 20.63 -8.27 -11.47
CA GLU A 173 21.74 -7.35 -11.70
C GLU A 173 23.11 -8.05 -11.71
N GLN A 174 23.22 -9.25 -11.12
CA GLN A 174 24.44 -10.07 -11.12
C GLN A 174 24.42 -11.16 -12.19
N SER A 175 23.37 -11.25 -12.99
CA SER A 175 23.13 -12.37 -13.92
C SER A 175 23.88 -12.27 -15.25
N GLY A 176 24.57 -11.14 -15.51
CA GLY A 176 25.28 -10.90 -16.77
C GLY A 176 24.33 -10.90 -17.97
N ASP A 177 24.59 -11.77 -18.96
CA ASP A 177 23.80 -11.86 -20.20
C ASP A 177 22.59 -12.80 -20.12
N ARG A 178 22.25 -13.30 -18.92
CA ARG A 178 21.11 -14.21 -18.73
C ARG A 178 19.82 -13.58 -19.27
N LYS A 179 19.07 -14.37 -20.04
CA LYS A 179 17.74 -14.00 -20.53
C LYS A 179 16.67 -14.54 -19.60
N TYR A 180 15.61 -13.75 -19.44
CA TYR A 180 14.46 -14.06 -18.60
C TYR A 180 13.19 -14.02 -19.48
N PRO A 181 12.21 -14.90 -19.25
CA PRO A 181 10.89 -14.72 -19.82
C PRO A 181 10.27 -13.41 -19.29
N VAL A 182 9.35 -12.85 -20.07
CA VAL A 182 8.66 -11.59 -19.74
C VAL A 182 7.17 -11.83 -19.64
N LEU A 183 6.58 -11.44 -18.51
CA LEU A 183 5.15 -11.36 -18.31
C LEU A 183 4.70 -9.90 -18.39
N TYR A 184 3.76 -9.60 -19.28
CA TYR A 184 3.05 -8.32 -19.29
C TYR A 184 1.76 -8.48 -18.47
N LEU A 185 1.70 -7.77 -17.34
CA LEU A 185 0.62 -7.88 -16.36
C LEU A 185 -0.22 -6.60 -16.39
N LEU A 186 -1.41 -6.68 -16.99
CA LEU A 186 -2.30 -5.54 -17.19
C LEU A 186 -3.30 -5.40 -16.04
N HIS A 187 -3.62 -4.16 -15.69
CA HIS A 187 -4.61 -3.83 -14.68
C HIS A 187 -6.04 -3.79 -15.23
N GLY A 188 -7.03 -3.64 -14.33
CA GLY A 188 -8.45 -3.54 -14.68
C GLY A 188 -8.89 -2.12 -15.08
N MET A 189 -10.19 -1.95 -15.29
CA MET A 189 -10.76 -0.61 -15.51
C MET A 189 -10.65 0.22 -14.22
N GLY A 190 -10.19 1.47 -14.33
CA GLY A 190 -9.94 2.35 -13.17
C GLY A 190 -8.51 2.26 -12.61
N GLY A 191 -7.78 1.21 -12.98
CA GLY A 191 -6.40 0.98 -12.57
C GLY A 191 -5.35 1.84 -13.27
N ASP A 192 -4.10 1.60 -12.90
CA ASP A 192 -2.91 2.20 -13.50
C ASP A 192 -1.68 1.31 -13.26
N GLU A 193 -0.48 1.77 -13.63
CA GLU A 193 0.75 0.99 -13.52
C GLU A 193 1.13 0.61 -12.08
N ASP A 194 0.63 1.31 -11.05
CA ASP A 194 0.94 1.06 -9.64
C ASP A 194 0.02 0.01 -8.99
N GLU A 195 -1.10 -0.36 -9.62
CA GLU A 195 -2.11 -1.24 -9.01
C GLU A 195 -1.52 -2.61 -8.63
N TRP A 196 -0.79 -3.25 -9.54
CA TRP A 196 -0.20 -4.56 -9.29
C TRP A 196 0.97 -4.52 -8.30
N THR A 197 1.69 -3.41 -8.20
CA THR A 197 2.85 -3.28 -7.30
C THR A 197 2.42 -2.98 -5.86
N THR A 198 1.31 -2.27 -5.71
CA THR A 198 0.78 -1.82 -4.41
C THR A 198 -0.28 -2.79 -3.88
N PHE A 199 -1.53 -2.73 -4.36
CA PHE A 199 -2.62 -3.58 -3.90
C PHE A 199 -2.49 -5.02 -4.37
N GLY A 200 -2.04 -5.24 -5.61
CA GLY A 200 -1.86 -6.58 -6.16
C GLY A 200 -0.69 -7.36 -5.55
N ARG A 201 0.18 -6.70 -4.77
CA ARG A 201 1.34 -7.31 -4.08
C ARG A 201 2.23 -8.16 -4.99
N ALA A 202 2.32 -7.82 -6.27
CA ALA A 202 2.96 -8.65 -7.28
C ALA A 202 4.44 -8.92 -6.94
N ALA A 203 5.17 -7.92 -6.44
CA ALA A 203 6.56 -8.08 -6.05
C ALA A 203 6.73 -9.13 -4.94
N GLN A 204 5.92 -9.07 -3.88
CA GLN A 204 5.98 -10.03 -2.78
C GLN A 204 5.56 -11.43 -3.23
N ILE A 205 4.51 -11.53 -4.04
CA ILE A 205 4.05 -12.81 -4.60
C ILE A 205 5.16 -13.45 -5.44
N LEU A 206 5.78 -12.70 -6.33
CA LEU A 206 6.85 -13.19 -7.20
C LEU A 206 8.08 -13.59 -6.41
N ASP A 207 8.55 -12.76 -5.48
CA ASP A 207 9.68 -13.08 -4.60
C ASP A 207 9.45 -14.40 -3.86
N ASN A 208 8.27 -14.55 -3.25
CA ASN A 208 7.92 -15.74 -2.47
C ASN A 208 7.78 -16.98 -3.36
N LEU A 209 7.14 -16.88 -4.52
CA LEU A 209 6.96 -18.02 -5.44
C LEU A 209 8.28 -18.44 -6.08
N ILE A 210 9.14 -17.49 -6.48
CA ILE A 210 10.46 -17.75 -7.04
C ILE A 210 11.35 -18.41 -5.98
N ALA A 211 11.38 -17.88 -4.75
CA ALA A 211 12.15 -18.48 -3.66
C ALA A 211 11.69 -19.90 -3.28
N GLN A 212 10.40 -20.20 -3.47
CA GLN A 212 9.84 -21.55 -3.29
C GLN A 212 10.06 -22.48 -4.50
N GLY A 213 10.63 -22.00 -5.61
CA GLY A 213 10.77 -22.76 -6.85
C GLY A 213 9.44 -23.07 -7.55
N LYS A 214 8.37 -22.32 -7.24
CA LYS A 214 7.04 -22.48 -7.81
C LYS A 214 6.77 -21.56 -9.01
N ALA A 215 7.63 -20.56 -9.22
CA ALA A 215 7.64 -19.70 -10.40
C ALA A 215 9.05 -19.60 -10.96
N GLU A 216 9.17 -19.63 -12.28
CA GLU A 216 10.43 -19.33 -12.96
C GLU A 216 10.82 -17.87 -12.71
N PRO A 217 12.11 -17.55 -12.43
CA PRO A 217 12.57 -16.18 -12.42
C PRO A 217 12.20 -15.48 -13.74
N MET A 218 11.46 -14.38 -13.65
CA MET A 218 10.92 -13.67 -14.81
C MET A 218 10.90 -12.16 -14.60
N ILE A 219 10.96 -11.41 -15.70
CA ILE A 219 10.69 -9.98 -15.69
C ILE A 219 9.17 -9.79 -15.76
N VAL A 220 8.62 -8.92 -14.93
CA VAL A 220 7.19 -8.57 -15.00
C VAL A 220 7.04 -7.09 -15.30
N VAL A 221 6.32 -6.79 -16.38
CA VAL A 221 6.10 -5.44 -16.89
C VAL A 221 4.64 -5.06 -16.65
N MET A 222 4.42 -3.97 -15.93
CA MET A 222 3.12 -3.47 -15.50
C MET A 222 2.92 -2.05 -16.10
N PRO A 223 2.35 -1.94 -17.31
CA PRO A 223 2.09 -0.67 -17.97
C PRO A 223 0.78 -0.03 -17.52
N ASN A 224 0.67 1.29 -17.73
CA ASN A 224 -0.61 1.98 -17.64
C ASN A 224 -1.44 1.77 -18.93
N GLY A 225 -2.60 1.14 -18.78
CA GLY A 225 -3.54 0.83 -19.86
C GLY A 225 -4.34 2.04 -20.36
N HIS A 226 -4.39 3.15 -19.61
CA HIS A 226 -5.05 4.38 -20.03
C HIS A 226 -4.16 5.20 -20.97
N ALA A 227 -4.36 5.04 -22.28
CA ALA A 227 -3.54 5.66 -23.34
C ALA A 227 -3.48 7.19 -23.32
N ALA A 228 -4.40 7.86 -22.61
CA ALA A 228 -4.43 9.32 -22.47
C ALA A 228 -3.64 9.84 -21.25
N MET A 229 -3.10 8.94 -20.41
CA MET A 229 -2.40 9.29 -19.18
C MET A 229 -0.91 9.00 -19.30
N GLU A 230 -0.10 9.95 -18.81
CA GLU A 230 1.36 9.82 -18.68
C GLU A 230 1.71 8.78 -17.61
N ALA A 231 1.04 8.82 -16.46
CA ALA A 231 1.29 7.97 -15.30
C ALA A 231 0.04 7.87 -14.41
N ALA A 232 0.16 7.14 -13.30
CA ALA A 232 -0.83 7.09 -12.23
C ALA A 232 -1.16 8.50 -11.69
N PRO A 233 -2.37 8.73 -11.15
CA PRO A 233 -2.74 10.00 -10.51
C PRO A 233 -1.72 10.43 -9.45
N GLY A 234 -1.28 11.69 -9.52
CA GLY A 234 -0.26 12.26 -8.62
C GLY A 234 1.18 11.97 -9.03
N GLU A 235 1.40 11.11 -10.03
CA GLU A 235 2.72 10.74 -10.56
C GLU A 235 2.95 11.29 -11.99
N SER A 236 2.01 12.12 -12.47
CA SER A 236 2.06 12.82 -13.75
C SER A 236 2.18 14.33 -13.57
N SER A 237 2.49 15.05 -14.65
CA SER A 237 2.60 16.52 -14.66
C SER A 237 1.26 17.27 -14.61
N LEU A 238 0.14 16.52 -14.66
CA LEU A 238 -1.25 17.00 -14.60
C LEU A 238 -1.88 16.81 -13.22
#